data_AF-K1KXD4-F1
#
_entry.id   AF-K1KXD4-F1
#
_cell.length_a   1.000
_cell.length_b   1.000
_cell.length_c   1.000
_cell.angle_alpha   90.00
_cell.angle_beta   90.00
_cell.angle_gamma   90.00
#
_symmetry.space_group_name_H-M   'P 1'
#
loop_
_entity.id
_entity.type
_entity.pdbx_description
1 polymer ?
#
loop_
_entity_poly.entity_id
_entity_poly.type
_entity_poly.pdbx_seq_one_letter_code
_entity_poly.pdbx_strand_id
1 'polypeptide(L)' 'MKILGISILMFLLLSGISIGMDSLLGFDLKTSFKNAVNPFLVMEVTEIIIFYFLIIIWVYCSIRLFLIKRSKKR' A
#
# COMPACT_ATOMS: atom_id res chain seq x y z
N MET A 1 18.08 -15.46 2.48
CA MET A 1 17.28 -15.37 3.72
C MET A 1 17.35 -14.02 4.44
N LYS A 2 18.25 -13.10 4.04
CA LYS A 2 18.36 -11.75 4.67
C LYS A 2 17.20 -10.82 4.31
N ILE A 3 16.82 -10.74 3.03
CA ILE A 3 15.71 -9.89 2.56
C ILE A 3 14.39 -10.27 3.24
N LEU A 4 14.05 -11.57 3.30
CA LEU A 4 12.84 -12.04 3.96
C LEU A 4 12.77 -11.64 5.44
N GLY A 5 13.86 -11.78 6.19
CA GLY A 5 13.92 -11.37 7.59
C GLY A 5 13.74 -9.85 7.75
N ILE A 6 14.40 -9.06 6.91
CA ILE A 6 14.27 -7.59 6.91
C ILE A 6 12.84 -7.17 6.55
N SER A 7 12.21 -7.82 5.58
CA SER A 7 10.82 -7.57 5.20
C SER A 7 9.84 -7.86 6.33
N ILE A 8 10.01 -8.99 7.03
CA ILE A 8 9.17 -9.35 8.18
C ILE A 8 9.37 -8.36 9.33
N LEU A 9 10.61 -7.98 9.61
CA LEU A 9 10.93 -7.01 10.66
C LEU A 9 10.35 -5.61 10.34
N MET A 10 10.49 -5.14 9.10
CA MET A 10 9.85 -3.90 8.65
C MET A 10 8.34 -3.97 8.79
N PHE A 11 7.72 -5.08 8.35
CA PHE A 11 6.27 -5.24 8.42
C PHE A 11 5.76 -5.19 9.87
N LEU A 12 6.43 -5.90 10.78
CA LEU A 12 6.07 -5.90 12.21
C LEU A 12 6.27 -4.53 12.85
N LEU A 13 7.38 -3.83 12.56
CA LEU A 13 7.64 -2.49 13.10
C LEU A 13 6.61 -1.48 12.60
N LEU A 14 6.34 -1.42 11.30
CA LEU A 14 5.37 -0.48 10.74
C LEU A 14 3.96 -0.75 11.27
N SER A 15 3.55 -2.03 11.31
CA SER A 15 2.22 -2.41 11.81
C SER A 15 2.08 -2.10 13.31
N GLY A 16 3.14 -2.37 14.09
CA GLY A 16 3.17 -2.06 15.52
C GLY A 16 3.09 -0.56 15.81
N ILE A 17 3.83 0.26 15.06
CA ILE A 17 3.78 1.73 15.17
C ILE A 17 2.38 2.25 14.79
N SER A 18 1.78 1.72 13.72
CA SER A 18 0.42 2.11 13.28
C SER A 18 -0.63 1.81 14.35
N ILE A 19 -0.62 0.60 14.90
CA ILE A 19 -1.57 0.20 15.96
C ILE A 19 -1.31 0.99 17.24
N GLY A 20 -0.04 1.24 17.57
CA GLY A 20 0.34 2.06 18.73
C GLY A 20 -0.14 3.51 18.61
N MET A 21 -0.03 4.10 17.42
CA MET A 21 -0.58 5.44 17.11
C MET A 21 -2.10 5.47 17.28
N ASP A 22 -2.81 4.48 16.75
CA ASP A 22 -4.26 4.41 16.91
C ASP A 22 -4.67 4.32 18.39
N SER A 23 -3.93 3.56 19.19
CA SER A 23 -4.15 3.46 20.64
C SER A 23 -3.87 4.77 21.37
N LEU A 24 -2.84 5.53 20.96
CA LEU A 24 -2.52 6.85 21.54
C LEU A 24 -3.58 7.90 21.20
N LEU A 25 -4.21 7.79 20.03
CA LEU A 25 -5.33 8.62 19.59
C LEU A 25 -6.67 8.22 20.23
N GLY A 26 -6.68 7.19 21.08
CA GLY A 26 -7.86 6.72 21.81
C GLY A 26 -8.81 5.83 20.99
N PHE A 27 -8.35 5.30 19.85
CA PHE A 27 -9.14 4.36 19.06
C PHE A 27 -9.13 2.95 19.67
N ASP A 28 -10.25 2.25 19.51
CA ASP A 28 -10.41 0.88 19.96
C ASP A 28 -9.49 -0.07 19.17
N LEU A 29 -8.72 -0.91 19.86
CA LEU A 29 -7.74 -1.83 19.23
C LEU A 29 -8.37 -2.75 18.18
N LYS A 30 -9.64 -3.14 18.38
CA LYS A 30 -10.39 -3.96 17.41
C LYS A 30 -10.67 -3.19 16.11
N THR A 31 -10.96 -1.89 16.24
CA THR A 31 -11.24 -1.00 15.12
C THR A 31 -9.93 -0.69 14.38
N SER A 32 -8.85 -0.40 15.10
CA SER A 32 -7.50 -0.21 14.56
C SER A 32 -7.02 -1.41 13.75
N PHE A 33 -7.23 -2.62 14.28
CA PHE A 33 -6.85 -3.84 13.55
C PHE A 33 -7.66 -4.01 12.26
N LYS A 34 -8.97 -3.72 12.31
CA LYS A 34 -9.84 -3.79 11.13
C LYS A 34 -9.45 -2.73 10.08
N ASN A 35 -9.06 -1.54 10.53
CA ASN A 35 -8.60 -0.44 9.69
C ASN A 35 -7.25 -0.77 9.04
N ALA A 36 -6.32 -1.39 9.78
CA ALA A 36 -5.02 -1.81 9.27
C ALA A 36 -5.13 -2.94 8.23
N VAL A 37 -6.07 -3.87 8.40
CA VAL A 37 -6.31 -4.97 7.45
C VAL A 37 -7.09 -4.50 6.22
N ASN A 38 -8.01 -3.56 6.38
CA ASN A 38 -8.80 -3.02 5.30
C ASN A 38 -8.75 -1.49 5.27
N PRO A 39 -7.70 -0.91 4.67
CA PRO A 39 -7.49 0.54 4.64
C PRO A 39 -8.58 1.28 3.83
N PHE A 40 -9.27 0.58 2.92
CA PHE A 40 -10.35 1.16 2.11
C PHE A 40 -11.58 1.55 2.93
N LEU A 41 -11.73 1.04 4.16
CA LEU A 41 -12.82 1.42 5.05
C LEU A 41 -12.65 2.80 5.68
N VAL A 42 -11.42 3.30 5.75
CA VAL A 42 -11.06 4.57 6.41
C VAL A 42 -10.65 5.64 5.42
N MET A 43 -10.30 5.23 4.20
CA MET A 43 -9.79 6.11 3.16
C MET A 43 -10.86 7.10 2.68
N GLU A 44 -10.50 8.38 2.63
CA GLU A 44 -11.44 9.40 2.13
C GLU A 44 -11.68 9.23 0.62
N VAL A 45 -12.84 9.69 0.15
CA VAL A 45 -13.22 9.62 -1.27
C VAL A 45 -12.15 10.25 -2.18
N THR A 46 -11.56 11.37 -1.75
CA THR A 46 -10.48 12.05 -2.46
C THR A 46 -9.23 11.18 -2.56
N GLU A 47 -8.85 10.54 -1.46
CA GLU A 47 -7.68 9.65 -1.43
C GLU A 47 -7.90 8.45 -2.36
N ILE A 48 -9.10 7.84 -2.33
CA ILE A 48 -9.46 6.72 -3.21
C ILE A 48 -9.31 7.11 -4.68
N ILE A 49 -9.79 8.30 -5.07
CA ILE A 49 -9.68 8.81 -6.44
C ILE A 49 -8.21 8.94 -6.86
N ILE A 50 -7.39 9.55 -6.01
CA ILE A 50 -5.95 9.72 -6.27
C ILE A 50 -5.25 8.36 -6.39
N PHE A 51 -5.58 7.42 -5.50
CA PHE A 51 -5.01 6.08 -5.50
C PHE A 51 -5.27 5.34 -6.82
N TYR A 52 -6.53 5.32 -7.28
CA TYR A 52 -6.88 4.72 -8.57
C TYR A 52 -6.20 5.43 -9.75
N PHE A 53 -6.15 6.77 -9.73
CA PHE A 53 -5.47 7.56 -10.75
C PHE A 53 -4.00 7.18 -10.88
N LEU A 54 -3.29 7.04 -9.75
CA LEU A 54 -1.88 6.63 -9.73
C LEU A 54 -1.69 5.20 -10.24
N ILE A 55 -2.57 4.26 -9.87
CA ILE A 55 -2.53 2.89 -10.39
C ILE A 55 -2.69 2.88 -11.91
N ILE A 56 -3.64 3.65 -12.44
CA ILE A 56 -3.89 3.73 -13.90
C ILE A 56 -2.64 4.26 -14.62
N ILE A 57 -2.01 5.32 -14.10
CA ILE A 57 -0.76 5.85 -14.66
C ILE A 57 0.34 4.78 -14.65
N TRP A 58 0.51 4.08 -13.54
CA TRP A 58 1.53 3.05 -13.40
C TRP A 58 1.33 1.90 -14.38
N VAL A 59 0.09 1.41 -14.51
CA VAL A 59 -0.28 0.36 -15.47
C VAL A 59 -0.06 0.84 -16.90
N TYR A 60 -0.53 2.05 -17.23
CA TYR A 60 -0.35 2.64 -18.56
C TYR A 60 1.12 2.77 -18.94
N CYS A 61 1.95 3.27 -18.02
CA CYS A 61 3.39 3.40 -18.23
C CYS A 61 4.04 2.02 -18.44
N SER A 62 3.69 1.04 -17.60
CA SER A 62 4.20 -0.33 -17.70
C SER A 62 3.82 -0.99 -19.03
N ILE A 63 2.57 -0.84 -19.49
CA ILE A 63 2.10 -1.37 -20.77
C ILE A 63 2.84 -0.68 -21.92
N ARG A 64 2.97 0.65 -21.90
CA ARG A 64 3.70 1.39 -22.94
C ARG A 64 5.15 0.94 -23.04
N LEU A 65 5.85 0.84 -21.92
CA LEU A 65 7.23 0.37 -21.88
C LEU A 65 7.35 -1.06 -22.43
N PHE A 66 6.39 -1.93 -22.09
CA PHE A 66 6.34 -3.29 -22.59
C PHE A 66 6.14 -3.34 -24.13
N LEU A 67 5.20 -2.55 -24.66
CA LEU A 67 4.93 -2.48 -26.10
C LEU A 67 6.12 -1.92 -26.90
N ILE A 68 6.75 -0.83 -26.42
CA ILE A 68 7.94 -0.24 -27.06
C ILE A 68 9.09 -1.25 -27.06
N LYS A 69 9.31 -1.95 -25.94
CA LYS A 69 10.35 -2.99 -25.85
C LYS A 69 10.09 -4.15 -26.81
N ARG A 70 8.83 -4.48 -27.10
CA ARG A 70 8.45 -5.49 -28.09
C ARG A 70 8.69 -5.03 -29.53
N SER A 71 8.46 -3.75 -29.83
CA SER A 71 8.72 -3.17 -31.15
C SER A 71 10.21 -3.06 -31.50
N LYS A 72 11.09 -2.92 -30.50
CA LYS A 72 12.55 -2.79 -30.70
C LYS A 72 13.29 -4.14 -30.81
N LYS A 73 12.58 -5.26 -30.58
CA LYS A 73 13.11 -6.63 -30.64
C LYS A 73 12.70 -7.38 -31.93
N ARG A 74 11.78 -6.81 -32.72
CA ARG A 74 11.58 -7.17 -34.14
C ARG A 74 12.46 -6.26 -34.99
#